data_AF-A0A445F7A2-F1
#
_entry.id   AF-A0A445F7A2-F1
#
_cell.length_a   1.000
_cell.length_b   1.000
_cell.length_c   1.000
_cell.angle_alpha   90.00
_cell.angle_beta   90.00
_cell.angle_gamma   90.00
#
_symmetry.space_group_name_H-M   'P 1'
#
loop_
_entity.id
_entity.type
_entity.pdbx_description
1 polymer ?
#
loop_
_entity_poly.entity_id
_entity_poly.type
_entity_poly.pdbx_seq_one_letter_code
_entity_poly.pdbx_strand_id
1 'polypeptide(L)'
;MAWRLTQTAPFEAENALEASLRVAFESLQPSLRPPFSLSIPTPDQYALLNGAILHGALTEPHFSKTHIKHLHAIVTDGYATFVNLLLDAVLQLYPKLLHSVKTQLLWLTEEMVHVLAIGYDAVLVSLLRQIAAADCTEGNLNLCSELVTLFLKQFDRLLEDAPHVLSSALYAFLRVLSDQFRVCVEKFETLKRLDIEKLETLKRREIHLCVKIVREEFHLCLKIGRDFIRLLQDLAHVPEFKALLQDIVFNPSVFNVVGFKDVSQIYCTRTSSRYSLLRISPEMETQLRFLLTDIKLGHHRRHQLWFANKFLNERDKEFLIVDIVRFICCAHHPPNEIIQSDIFPRWALIGWLLTCCRKKHVEESVKLALFYDWLFFDERMDSIMNIEPAILLMVHSVPKFINMTHALLEFLLHLVDRYDVGRRSVIVKGVSSAFQLLVRKGVVRSLNVLTSCSALNPGLREGLKRLLSDGKVGSS
;
A
#
# COMPACT_ATOMS: atom_id res chain seq x y z
N MET A 1 -10.07 9.01 -37.16
CA MET A 1 -9.16 9.60 -36.15
C MET A 1 -8.89 8.51 -35.14
N ALA A 2 -7.67 8.00 -35.04
CA ALA A 2 -7.33 7.02 -34.01
C ALA A 2 -7.44 7.70 -32.64
N TRP A 3 -8.38 7.23 -31.82
CA TRP A 3 -8.72 7.81 -30.54
C TRP A 3 -7.58 7.53 -29.56
N ARG A 4 -6.87 8.57 -29.11
CA ARG A 4 -5.79 8.44 -28.13
C ARG A 4 -6.29 7.79 -26.85
N LEU A 5 -5.43 7.07 -26.15
CA LEU A 5 -5.74 6.46 -24.85
C LEU A 5 -5.53 7.46 -23.71
N THR A 6 -4.52 8.32 -23.82
CA THR A 6 -4.10 9.24 -22.76
C THR A 6 -4.34 10.71 -23.07
N GLN A 7 -4.45 11.51 -22.00
CA GLN A 7 -4.29 12.97 -22.05
C GLN A 7 -2.79 13.30 -22.06
N THR A 8 -2.24 13.66 -23.22
CA THR A 8 -0.82 14.02 -23.38
C THR A 8 -0.64 15.54 -23.36
N ALA A 9 0.29 16.03 -22.53
CA ALA A 9 0.68 17.44 -22.54
C ALA A 9 1.47 17.80 -23.81
N PRO A 10 1.47 19.06 -24.28
CA PRO A 10 2.06 19.45 -25.58
C PRO A 10 3.54 19.13 -25.78
N PHE A 11 4.31 18.96 -24.71
CA PHE A 11 5.76 18.70 -24.73
C PHE A 11 6.14 17.31 -24.22
N GLU A 12 5.14 16.48 -23.95
CA GLU A 12 5.38 15.14 -23.43
C GLU A 12 5.53 14.15 -24.58
N ALA A 13 6.61 13.37 -24.55
CA ALA A 13 6.83 12.30 -25.52
C ALA A 13 5.71 11.25 -25.43
N GLU A 14 5.27 10.73 -26.58
CA GLU A 14 4.29 9.65 -26.61
C GLU A 14 4.85 8.41 -25.91
N ASN A 15 4.02 7.76 -25.10
CA ASN A 15 4.42 6.52 -24.44
C ASN A 15 4.55 5.40 -25.48
N ALA A 16 5.65 4.64 -25.43
CA ALA A 16 5.96 3.60 -26.40
C ALA A 16 4.88 2.50 -26.48
N LEU A 17 4.25 2.14 -25.35
CA LEU A 17 3.15 1.18 -25.31
C LEU A 17 1.93 1.72 -26.04
N GLU A 18 1.52 2.96 -25.76
CA GLU A 18 0.37 3.58 -26.44
C GLU A 18 0.60 3.67 -27.94
N ALA A 19 1.79 4.09 -28.37
CA ALA A 19 2.18 4.14 -29.78
C ALA A 19 2.11 2.75 -30.44
N SER A 20 2.66 1.72 -29.78
CA SER A 20 2.64 0.33 -30.27
C SER A 20 1.21 -0.20 -30.44
N LEU A 21 0.35 0.00 -29.42
CA LEU A 21 -1.06 -0.41 -29.45
C LEU A 21 -1.83 0.31 -30.57
N ARG A 22 -1.57 1.61 -30.76
CA ARG A 22 -2.20 2.41 -31.81
C ARG A 22 -1.81 1.93 -33.21
N VAL A 23 -0.52 1.69 -33.45
CA VAL A 23 -0.02 1.15 -34.73
C VAL A 23 -0.57 -0.25 -35.01
N ALA A 24 -0.64 -1.12 -33.99
CA ALA A 24 -1.25 -2.44 -34.12
C ALA A 24 -2.73 -2.34 -34.54
N PHE A 25 -3.48 -1.46 -33.90
CA PHE A 25 -4.88 -1.21 -34.27
C PHE A 25 -5.05 -0.66 -35.68
N GLU A 26 -4.28 0.35 -36.06
CA GLU A 26 -4.35 0.96 -37.39
C GLU A 26 -4.01 -0.04 -38.50
N SER A 27 -3.01 -0.90 -38.28
CA SER A 27 -2.60 -1.92 -39.26
C SER A 27 -3.59 -3.08 -39.41
N LEU A 28 -4.33 -3.44 -38.36
CA LEU A 28 -5.24 -4.59 -38.34
C LEU A 28 -6.73 -4.21 -38.31
N GLN A 29 -7.07 -2.92 -38.37
CA GLN A 29 -8.45 -2.44 -38.25
C GLN A 29 -9.46 -3.21 -39.14
N PRO A 30 -9.16 -3.51 -40.42
CA PRO A 30 -10.09 -4.27 -41.28
C PRO A 30 -10.35 -5.70 -40.77
N SER A 31 -9.37 -6.30 -40.11
CA SER A 31 -9.42 -7.67 -39.58
C SER A 31 -10.04 -7.77 -38.20
N LEU A 32 -10.33 -6.63 -37.53
CA LEU A 32 -11.01 -6.58 -36.23
C LEU A 32 -12.54 -6.58 -36.34
N ARG A 33 -13.09 -6.89 -37.52
CA ARG A 33 -14.52 -6.98 -37.79
C ARG A 33 -14.86 -8.34 -38.40
N PRO A 34 -16.05 -8.89 -38.12
CA PRO A 34 -16.51 -10.11 -38.79
C PRO A 34 -16.59 -9.92 -40.32
N PRO A 35 -16.31 -10.98 -41.11
CA PRO A 35 -15.90 -12.31 -40.67
C PRO A 35 -14.43 -12.33 -40.22
N PHE A 36 -14.16 -12.97 -39.08
CA PHE A 36 -12.79 -13.14 -38.58
C PHE A 36 -12.05 -14.21 -39.38
N SER A 37 -10.73 -14.05 -39.52
CA SER A 37 -9.91 -15.05 -40.19
C SER A 37 -9.93 -16.37 -39.41
N LEU A 38 -10.03 -17.48 -40.14
CA LEU A 38 -9.89 -18.83 -39.58
C LEU A 38 -8.44 -19.31 -39.55
N SER A 39 -7.50 -18.52 -40.08
CA SER A 39 -6.08 -18.84 -40.06
C SER A 39 -5.53 -18.77 -38.63
N ILE A 40 -4.82 -19.81 -38.20
CA ILE A 40 -4.11 -19.80 -36.92
C ILE A 40 -2.97 -18.75 -37.02
N PRO A 41 -2.95 -17.73 -36.17
CA PRO A 41 -1.91 -16.70 -36.21
C PRO A 41 -0.56 -17.27 -35.78
N THR A 42 0.52 -16.81 -36.40
CA THR A 42 1.87 -17.02 -35.86
C THR A 42 2.03 -16.31 -34.51
N PRO A 43 3.05 -16.62 -33.68
CA PRO A 43 3.25 -15.93 -32.40
C PRO A 43 3.31 -14.39 -32.52
N ASP A 44 4.02 -13.88 -33.53
CA ASP A 44 4.11 -12.43 -33.77
C ASP A 44 2.77 -11.83 -34.21
N GLN A 45 2.03 -12.53 -35.07
CA GLN A 45 0.69 -12.12 -35.47
C GLN A 45 -0.28 -12.15 -34.29
N TYR A 46 -0.16 -13.13 -33.40
CA TYR A 46 -0.98 -13.26 -32.20
C TYR A 46 -0.75 -12.08 -31.25
N ALA A 47 0.51 -11.73 -30.99
CA ALA A 47 0.86 -10.58 -30.15
C ALA A 47 0.33 -9.26 -30.75
N LEU A 48 0.54 -9.06 -32.05
CA LEU A 48 0.04 -7.87 -32.76
C LEU A 48 -1.49 -7.78 -32.72
N LEU A 49 -2.18 -8.90 -32.94
CA LEU A 49 -3.63 -8.97 -32.91
C LEU A 49 -4.19 -8.69 -31.50
N ASN A 50 -3.55 -9.22 -30.44
CA ASN A 50 -3.92 -8.91 -29.06
C ASN A 50 -3.77 -7.40 -28.75
N GLY A 51 -2.69 -6.77 -29.20
CA GLY A 51 -2.50 -5.32 -29.06
C GLY A 51 -3.58 -4.51 -29.81
N ALA A 52 -3.90 -4.92 -31.03
CA ALA A 52 -4.95 -4.29 -31.83
C ALA A 52 -6.34 -4.44 -31.18
N ILE A 53 -6.67 -5.65 -30.69
CA ILE A 53 -7.92 -5.92 -29.96
C ILE A 53 -8.00 -5.08 -28.69
N LEU A 54 -6.92 -5.00 -27.90
CA LEU A 54 -6.91 -4.21 -26.67
C LEU A 54 -7.17 -2.74 -26.97
N HIS A 55 -6.43 -2.15 -27.91
CA HIS A 55 -6.64 -0.75 -28.30
C HIS A 55 -8.06 -0.51 -28.82
N GLY A 56 -8.57 -1.38 -29.70
CA GLY A 56 -9.93 -1.30 -30.22
C GLY A 56 -10.98 -1.40 -29.11
N ALA A 57 -10.83 -2.33 -28.17
CA ALA A 57 -11.76 -2.50 -27.07
C ALA A 57 -11.75 -1.33 -26.07
N LEU A 58 -10.61 -0.67 -25.90
CA LEU A 58 -10.43 0.54 -25.08
C LEU A 58 -11.00 1.81 -25.74
N THR A 59 -10.97 1.88 -27.07
CA THR A 59 -11.31 3.11 -27.82
C THR A 59 -12.67 3.07 -28.51
N GLU A 60 -13.24 1.88 -28.74
CA GLU A 60 -14.51 1.68 -29.42
C GLU A 60 -15.53 0.94 -28.53
N PRO A 61 -16.11 1.60 -27.50
CA PRO A 61 -17.04 0.96 -26.56
C PRO A 61 -18.22 0.21 -27.21
N HIS A 62 -18.67 0.70 -28.37
CA HIS A 62 -19.76 0.13 -29.16
C HIS A 62 -19.39 -1.19 -29.84
N PHE A 63 -18.10 -1.48 -30.00
CA PHE A 63 -17.57 -2.71 -30.59
C PHE A 63 -16.87 -3.62 -29.58
N SER A 64 -16.79 -3.27 -28.30
CA SER A 64 -16.01 -4.03 -27.31
C SER A 64 -16.44 -5.49 -27.18
N LYS A 65 -17.74 -5.80 -27.30
CA LYS A 65 -18.23 -7.19 -27.35
C LYS A 65 -17.72 -7.95 -28.56
N THR A 66 -17.58 -7.28 -29.70
CA THR A 66 -17.03 -7.88 -30.93
C THR A 66 -15.54 -8.14 -30.77
N HIS A 67 -14.79 -7.18 -30.21
CA HIS A 67 -13.36 -7.32 -29.91
C HIS A 67 -13.09 -8.47 -28.93
N ILE A 68 -13.87 -8.57 -27.85
CA ILE A 68 -13.76 -9.67 -26.88
C ILE A 68 -14.15 -11.02 -27.47
N LYS A 69 -15.19 -11.08 -28.32
CA LYS A 69 -15.50 -12.31 -29.07
C LYS A 69 -14.35 -12.74 -29.98
N HIS A 70 -13.69 -11.78 -30.63
CA HIS A 70 -12.51 -12.09 -31.44
C HIS A 70 -11.38 -12.64 -30.57
N LEU A 71 -11.10 -12.02 -29.42
CA LEU A 71 -10.12 -12.52 -28.45
C LEU A 71 -10.42 -13.98 -28.07
N HIS A 72 -11.63 -14.27 -27.62
CA HIS A 72 -12.03 -15.64 -27.24
C HIS A 72 -11.84 -16.66 -28.37
N ALA A 73 -12.03 -16.25 -29.63
CA ALA A 73 -11.89 -17.14 -30.78
C ALA A 73 -10.43 -17.47 -31.13
N ILE A 74 -9.48 -16.61 -30.76
CA ILE A 74 -8.05 -16.76 -31.13
C ILE A 74 -7.16 -17.24 -29.98
N VAL A 75 -7.68 -17.25 -28.74
CA VAL A 75 -6.86 -17.50 -27.54
C VAL A 75 -6.21 -18.88 -27.57
N THR A 76 -4.92 -18.91 -27.30
CA THR A 76 -4.10 -20.13 -27.24
C THR A 76 -3.24 -20.24 -25.98
N ASP A 77 -3.14 -19.17 -25.19
CA ASP A 77 -2.23 -19.03 -24.05
C ASP A 77 -2.96 -18.72 -22.73
N GLY A 78 -4.25 -19.09 -22.64
CA GLY A 78 -5.06 -18.75 -21.46
C GLY A 78 -5.19 -17.24 -21.23
N TYR A 79 -5.20 -16.45 -22.30
CA TYR A 79 -5.28 -14.98 -22.32
C TYR A 79 -4.04 -14.25 -21.77
N ALA A 80 -2.94 -14.96 -21.47
CA ALA A 80 -1.78 -14.38 -20.80
C ALA A 80 -1.20 -13.16 -21.56
N THR A 81 -1.08 -13.23 -22.89
CA THR A 81 -0.60 -12.11 -23.72
C THR A 81 -1.50 -10.88 -23.60
N PHE A 82 -2.82 -11.07 -23.64
CA PHE A 82 -3.78 -9.96 -23.49
C PHE A 82 -3.72 -9.35 -22.09
N VAL A 83 -3.68 -10.18 -21.05
CA VAL A 83 -3.60 -9.75 -19.66
C VAL A 83 -2.31 -8.99 -19.38
N ASN A 84 -1.17 -9.42 -19.94
CA ASN A 84 0.09 -8.70 -19.79
C ASN A 84 0.02 -7.29 -20.43
N LEU A 85 -0.59 -7.16 -21.62
CA LEU A 85 -0.82 -5.85 -22.23
C LEU A 85 -1.77 -4.97 -21.39
N LEU A 86 -2.81 -5.58 -20.79
CA LEU A 86 -3.73 -4.89 -19.89
C LEU A 86 -3.03 -4.43 -18.61
N LEU A 87 -2.16 -5.27 -18.04
CA LEU A 87 -1.33 -4.95 -16.88
C LEU A 87 -0.38 -3.78 -17.20
N ASP A 88 0.30 -3.83 -18.34
CA ASP A 88 1.19 -2.76 -18.79
C ASP A 88 0.44 -1.44 -18.98
N ALA A 89 -0.78 -1.49 -19.53
CA ALA A 89 -1.63 -0.31 -19.64
C ALA A 89 -2.00 0.27 -18.25
N VAL A 90 -2.28 -0.58 -17.26
CA VAL A 90 -2.53 -0.14 -15.88
C VAL A 90 -1.28 0.50 -15.26
N LEU A 91 -0.11 -0.13 -15.40
CA LEU A 91 1.11 0.32 -14.75
C LEU A 91 1.67 1.60 -15.39
N GLN A 92 1.60 1.72 -16.71
CA GLN A 92 2.28 2.79 -17.45
C GLN A 92 1.37 3.94 -17.85
N LEU A 93 0.08 3.68 -18.11
CA LEU A 93 -0.83 4.67 -18.71
C LEU A 93 -1.93 5.15 -17.77
N TYR A 94 -2.34 4.33 -16.77
CA TYR A 94 -3.56 4.56 -15.99
C TYR A 94 -3.77 5.98 -15.45
N PRO A 95 -2.77 6.64 -14.83
CA PRO A 95 -2.96 8.00 -14.30
C PRO A 95 -3.44 9.00 -15.37
N LYS A 96 -3.04 8.78 -16.63
CA LYS A 96 -3.30 9.68 -17.76
C LYS A 96 -4.41 9.20 -18.69
N LEU A 97 -4.95 8.00 -18.49
CA LEU A 97 -6.02 7.47 -19.33
C LEU A 97 -7.24 8.40 -19.31
N LEU A 98 -7.86 8.57 -20.47
CA LEU A 98 -9.16 9.21 -20.60
C LEU A 98 -10.22 8.47 -19.78
N HIS A 99 -11.25 9.19 -19.33
CA HIS A 99 -12.30 8.60 -18.50
C HIS A 99 -13.00 7.41 -19.16
N SER A 100 -13.38 7.54 -20.43
CA SER A 100 -14.00 6.44 -21.21
C SER A 100 -13.08 5.22 -21.30
N VAL A 101 -11.77 5.44 -21.44
CA VAL A 101 -10.77 4.37 -21.53
C VAL A 101 -10.60 3.67 -20.17
N LYS A 102 -10.63 4.39 -19.05
CA LYS A 102 -10.63 3.79 -17.70
C LYS A 102 -11.85 2.89 -17.48
N THR A 103 -13.04 3.34 -17.89
CA THR A 103 -14.26 2.52 -17.82
C THR A 103 -14.13 1.24 -18.64
N GLN A 104 -13.64 1.33 -19.88
CA GLN A 104 -13.41 0.16 -20.71
C GLN A 104 -12.34 -0.78 -20.15
N LEU A 105 -11.26 -0.24 -19.59
CA LEU A 105 -10.20 -1.01 -18.96
C LEU A 105 -10.72 -1.84 -17.78
N LEU A 106 -11.57 -1.25 -16.93
CA LEU A 106 -12.19 -1.94 -15.80
C LEU A 106 -13.16 -3.02 -16.27
N TRP A 107 -13.95 -2.73 -17.30
CA TRP A 107 -14.83 -3.74 -17.93
C TRP A 107 -14.04 -4.92 -18.51
N LEU A 108 -12.96 -4.65 -19.25
CA LEU A 108 -12.06 -5.69 -19.78
C LEU A 108 -11.43 -6.53 -18.66
N THR A 109 -11.05 -5.89 -17.56
CA THR A 109 -10.52 -6.59 -16.39
C THR A 109 -11.56 -7.54 -15.80
N GLU A 110 -12.82 -7.12 -15.70
CA GLU A 110 -13.91 -7.99 -15.24
C GLU A 110 -14.13 -9.19 -16.17
N GLU A 111 -14.09 -8.99 -17.49
CA GLU A 111 -14.18 -10.09 -18.46
C GLU A 111 -13.02 -11.10 -18.29
N MET A 112 -11.79 -10.61 -18.04
CA MET A 112 -10.63 -11.47 -17.78
C MET A 112 -10.76 -12.26 -16.48
N VAL A 113 -11.39 -11.68 -15.44
CA VAL A 113 -11.75 -12.43 -14.21
C VAL A 113 -12.78 -13.51 -14.52
N HIS A 114 -13.79 -13.22 -15.34
CA HIS A 114 -14.86 -14.17 -15.66
C HIS A 114 -14.34 -15.44 -16.36
N VAL A 115 -13.31 -15.30 -17.22
CA VAL A 115 -12.70 -16.42 -17.93
C VAL A 115 -11.49 -17.03 -17.22
N LEU A 116 -11.19 -16.60 -15.98
CA LEU A 116 -10.02 -17.04 -15.20
C LEU A 116 -8.71 -16.92 -16.01
N ALA A 117 -8.53 -15.76 -16.66
CA ALA A 117 -7.37 -15.48 -17.48
C ALA A 117 -6.06 -15.53 -16.68
N ILE A 118 -5.02 -16.18 -17.21
CA ILE A 118 -3.74 -16.31 -16.50
C ILE A 118 -3.16 -14.91 -16.20
N GLY A 119 -2.98 -14.61 -14.90
CA GLY A 119 -2.40 -13.33 -14.42
C GLY A 119 -3.40 -12.20 -14.16
N TYR A 120 -4.72 -12.45 -14.20
CA TYR A 120 -5.72 -11.40 -13.93
C TYR A 120 -5.59 -10.78 -12.53
N ASP A 121 -5.08 -11.57 -11.58
CA ASP A 121 -4.83 -11.18 -10.19
C ASP A 121 -3.83 -10.03 -10.08
N ALA A 122 -2.76 -10.06 -10.89
CA ALA A 122 -1.78 -8.98 -10.97
C ALA A 122 -2.39 -7.66 -11.48
N VAL A 123 -3.35 -7.74 -12.41
CA VAL A 123 -4.10 -6.56 -12.90
C VAL A 123 -4.95 -5.96 -11.78
N LEU A 124 -5.71 -6.79 -11.05
CA LEU A 124 -6.54 -6.33 -9.93
C LEU A 124 -5.70 -5.70 -8.80
N VAL A 125 -4.58 -6.32 -8.44
CA VAL A 125 -3.66 -5.77 -7.44
C VAL A 125 -3.04 -4.46 -7.92
N SER A 126 -2.71 -4.36 -9.21
CA SER A 126 -2.17 -3.13 -9.80
C SER A 126 -3.21 -2.02 -9.86
N LEU A 127 -4.48 -2.32 -10.10
CA LEU A 127 -5.59 -1.36 -10.04
C LEU A 127 -5.83 -0.86 -8.61
N LEU A 128 -5.73 -1.71 -7.60
CA LEU A 128 -5.78 -1.27 -6.19
C LEU A 128 -4.68 -0.24 -5.88
N ARG A 129 -3.48 -0.39 -6.46
CA ARG A 129 -2.38 0.57 -6.34
C ARG A 129 -2.62 1.90 -7.06
N GLN A 130 -3.59 1.96 -7.97
CA GLN A 130 -3.99 3.21 -8.64
C GLN A 130 -4.96 4.04 -7.80
N ILE A 131 -5.53 3.50 -6.72
CA ILE A 131 -6.35 4.27 -5.79
C ILE A 131 -5.44 5.26 -5.06
N ALA A 132 -5.57 6.55 -5.40
CA ALA A 132 -4.82 7.61 -4.77
C ALA A 132 -5.24 7.76 -3.30
N ALA A 133 -4.25 7.92 -2.42
CA ALA A 133 -4.49 8.16 -1.00
C ALA A 133 -4.97 9.59 -0.74
N ALA A 134 -5.88 9.73 0.22
CA ALA A 134 -6.47 11.02 0.60
C ALA A 134 -7.02 11.86 -0.58
N ASP A 135 -7.50 11.18 -1.63
CA ASP A 135 -8.02 11.80 -2.85
C ASP A 135 -9.52 11.50 -3.01
N CYS A 136 -10.34 12.55 -2.98
CA CYS A 136 -11.79 12.48 -3.17
C CYS A 136 -12.25 13.05 -4.52
N THR A 137 -11.37 13.11 -5.51
CA THR A 137 -11.76 13.43 -6.89
C THR A 137 -12.71 12.38 -7.45
N GLU A 138 -13.60 12.79 -8.35
CA GLU A 138 -14.59 11.90 -8.98
C GLU A 138 -13.93 10.66 -9.63
N GLY A 139 -12.78 10.84 -10.28
CA GLY A 139 -12.04 9.74 -10.89
C GLY A 139 -11.55 8.69 -9.88
N ASN A 140 -11.07 9.12 -8.72
CA ASN A 140 -10.60 8.21 -7.68
C ASN A 140 -11.78 7.49 -6.99
N LEU A 141 -12.86 8.23 -6.68
CA LEU A 141 -14.08 7.65 -6.11
C LEU A 141 -14.74 6.65 -7.06
N ASN A 142 -14.72 6.93 -8.37
CA ASN A 142 -15.25 6.01 -9.37
C ASN A 142 -14.43 4.71 -9.42
N LEU A 143 -13.09 4.80 -9.39
CA LEU A 143 -12.23 3.61 -9.32
C LEU A 143 -12.55 2.76 -8.08
N CYS A 144 -12.68 3.38 -6.90
CA CYS A 144 -13.10 2.68 -5.69
C CYS A 144 -14.46 1.99 -5.88
N SER A 145 -15.46 2.72 -6.42
CA SER A 145 -16.80 2.19 -6.65
C SER A 145 -16.79 0.97 -7.57
N GLU A 146 -16.10 1.05 -8.70
CA GLU A 146 -16.01 -0.05 -9.68
C GLU A 146 -15.28 -1.26 -9.10
N LEU A 147 -14.15 -1.06 -8.41
CA LEU A 147 -13.42 -2.16 -7.80
C LEU A 147 -14.21 -2.85 -6.69
N VAL A 148 -14.90 -2.09 -5.82
CA VAL A 148 -15.80 -2.69 -4.81
C VAL A 148 -16.93 -3.47 -5.48
N THR A 149 -17.51 -2.96 -6.57
CA THR A 149 -18.52 -3.69 -7.35
C THR A 149 -17.95 -5.02 -7.85
N LEU A 150 -16.78 -4.98 -8.48
CA LEU A 150 -16.13 -6.14 -9.04
C LEU A 150 -15.84 -7.17 -7.94
N PHE A 151 -15.22 -6.77 -6.83
CA PHE A 151 -14.89 -7.69 -5.73
C PHE A 151 -16.11 -8.32 -5.07
N LEU A 152 -17.20 -7.56 -4.91
CA LEU A 152 -18.45 -8.10 -4.38
C LEU A 152 -19.13 -9.06 -5.36
N LYS A 153 -19.15 -8.71 -6.65
CA LYS A 153 -19.79 -9.52 -7.70
C LYS A 153 -19.03 -10.82 -7.99
N GLN A 154 -17.69 -10.78 -7.89
CA GLN A 154 -16.80 -11.89 -8.19
C GLN A 154 -16.26 -12.57 -6.93
N PHE A 155 -16.89 -12.35 -5.77
CA PHE A 155 -16.34 -12.72 -4.45
C PHE A 155 -15.96 -14.20 -4.37
N ASP A 156 -16.90 -15.11 -4.67
CA ASP A 156 -16.68 -16.56 -4.54
C ASP A 156 -15.59 -17.05 -5.49
N ARG A 157 -15.63 -16.57 -6.74
CA ARG A 157 -14.61 -16.88 -7.76
C ARG A 157 -13.21 -16.43 -7.32
N LEU A 158 -13.10 -15.22 -6.78
CA LEU A 158 -11.84 -14.70 -6.27
C LEU A 158 -11.37 -15.43 -5.01
N LEU A 159 -12.29 -15.89 -4.17
CA LEU A 159 -11.97 -16.67 -2.98
C LEU A 159 -11.37 -18.03 -3.35
N GLU A 160 -11.94 -18.69 -4.36
CA GLU A 160 -11.49 -20.00 -4.83
C GLU A 160 -10.13 -19.92 -5.57
N ASP A 161 -10.00 -19.01 -6.54
CA ASP A 161 -8.85 -18.97 -7.45
C ASP A 161 -7.72 -18.04 -6.98
N ALA A 162 -8.07 -16.84 -6.47
CA ALA A 162 -7.10 -15.79 -6.14
C ALA A 162 -7.37 -15.12 -4.78
N PRO A 163 -7.44 -15.86 -3.65
CA PRO A 163 -7.84 -15.33 -2.34
C PRO A 163 -6.90 -14.23 -1.82
N HIS A 164 -5.66 -14.21 -2.31
CA HIS A 164 -4.71 -13.14 -1.99
C HIS A 164 -5.16 -11.77 -2.52
N VAL A 165 -5.94 -11.71 -3.60
CA VAL A 165 -6.53 -10.47 -4.13
C VAL A 165 -7.53 -9.90 -3.13
N LEU A 166 -8.39 -10.74 -2.52
CA LEU A 166 -9.31 -10.32 -1.46
C LEU A 166 -8.57 -9.81 -0.23
N SER A 167 -7.45 -10.45 0.15
CA SER A 167 -6.61 -9.93 1.24
C SER A 167 -5.98 -8.57 0.91
N SER A 168 -5.60 -8.34 -0.36
CA SER A 168 -5.10 -7.05 -0.83
C SER A 168 -6.20 -5.99 -0.87
N ALA A 169 -7.40 -6.36 -1.32
CA ALA A 169 -8.58 -5.50 -1.32
C ALA A 169 -8.94 -5.08 0.11
N LEU A 170 -8.97 -6.01 1.07
CA LEU A 170 -9.20 -5.69 2.48
C LEU A 170 -8.18 -4.67 3.00
N TYR A 171 -6.88 -4.91 2.79
CA TYR A 171 -5.83 -3.98 3.22
C TYR A 171 -6.01 -2.59 2.59
N ALA A 172 -6.26 -2.53 1.29
CA ALA A 172 -6.45 -1.28 0.56
C ALA A 172 -7.70 -0.53 1.04
N PHE A 173 -8.84 -1.19 1.14
CA PHE A 173 -10.11 -0.54 1.47
C PHE A 173 -10.23 -0.12 2.94
N LEU A 174 -9.62 -0.85 3.89
CA LEU A 174 -9.52 -0.36 5.27
C LEU A 174 -8.74 0.98 5.31
N ARG A 175 -7.65 1.07 4.54
CA ARG A 175 -6.87 2.31 4.48
C ARG A 175 -7.61 3.43 3.74
N VAL A 176 -8.29 3.12 2.63
CA VAL A 176 -9.11 4.08 1.85
C VAL A 176 -10.25 4.63 2.71
N LEU A 177 -10.96 3.78 3.44
CA LEU A 177 -12.03 4.21 4.34
C LEU A 177 -11.49 5.18 5.39
N SER A 178 -10.31 4.91 5.97
CA SER A 178 -9.68 5.82 6.91
C SER A 178 -9.39 7.19 6.29
N ASP A 179 -8.95 7.26 5.04
CA ASP A 179 -8.77 8.52 4.31
C ASP A 179 -10.12 9.23 4.10
N GLN A 180 -11.13 8.52 3.61
CA GLN A 180 -12.43 9.10 3.29
C GLN A 180 -13.12 9.68 4.53
N PHE A 181 -13.11 8.98 5.66
CA PHE A 181 -13.68 9.50 6.91
C PHE A 181 -12.94 10.75 7.41
N ARG A 182 -11.62 10.86 7.20
CA ARG A 182 -10.82 12.03 7.58
C ARG A 182 -11.08 13.23 6.67
N VAL A 183 -11.00 13.05 5.35
CA VAL A 183 -11.18 14.12 4.36
C VAL A 183 -12.60 14.71 4.41
N CYS A 184 -13.61 13.88 4.69
CA CYS A 184 -15.00 14.34 4.78
C CYS A 184 -15.22 15.34 5.91
N VAL A 185 -14.55 15.19 7.05
CA VAL A 185 -14.70 16.13 8.17
C VAL A 185 -14.24 17.53 7.77
N GLU A 186 -13.22 17.65 6.94
CA GLU A 186 -12.60 18.94 6.60
C GLU A 186 -13.25 19.62 5.37
N LYS A 187 -13.90 18.86 4.48
CA LYS A 187 -14.51 19.39 3.24
C LYS A 187 -16.03 19.46 3.25
N PHE A 188 -16.68 19.08 4.35
CA PHE A 188 -18.14 18.99 4.44
C PHE A 188 -18.87 20.29 4.09
N GLU A 189 -18.26 21.45 4.35
CA GLU A 189 -18.82 22.77 4.03
C GLU A 189 -18.85 23.10 2.53
N THR A 190 -18.09 22.37 1.70
CA THR A 190 -17.89 22.68 0.28
C THR A 190 -18.52 21.66 -0.68
N LEU A 191 -18.94 20.49 -0.17
CA LEU A 191 -19.51 19.43 -0.99
C LEU A 191 -21.02 19.63 -1.20
N LYS A 192 -21.49 19.43 -2.44
CA LYS A 192 -22.92 19.43 -2.72
C LYS A 192 -23.57 18.22 -2.04
N ARG A 193 -24.81 18.37 -1.58
CA ARG A 193 -25.58 17.30 -0.92
C ARG A 193 -25.61 15.98 -1.70
N LEU A 194 -25.70 16.04 -3.03
CA LEU A 194 -25.71 14.86 -3.89
C LEU A 194 -24.37 14.11 -3.88
N ASP A 195 -23.25 14.82 -3.79
CA ASP A 195 -21.91 14.23 -3.76
C ASP A 195 -21.67 13.53 -2.41
N ILE A 196 -22.24 14.07 -1.34
CA ILE A 196 -22.22 13.45 -0.01
C ILE A 196 -22.99 12.12 -0.02
N GLU A 197 -24.19 12.08 -0.61
CA GLU A 197 -24.99 10.85 -0.65
C GLU A 197 -24.32 9.73 -1.48
N LYS A 198 -23.70 10.10 -2.62
CA LYS A 198 -22.90 9.16 -3.42
C LYS A 198 -21.73 8.60 -2.62
N LEU A 199 -21.02 9.46 -1.90
CA LEU A 199 -19.87 9.05 -1.08
C LEU A 199 -20.27 8.17 0.10
N GLU A 200 -21.35 8.50 0.81
CA GLU A 200 -21.87 7.66 1.90
C GLU A 200 -22.38 6.30 1.38
N THR A 201 -22.91 6.25 0.17
CA THR A 201 -23.27 4.99 -0.49
C THR A 201 -22.02 4.17 -0.82
N LEU A 202 -20.96 4.81 -1.32
CA LEU A 202 -19.69 4.15 -1.57
C LEU A 202 -19.07 3.59 -0.29
N LYS A 203 -18.97 4.40 0.78
CA LYS A 203 -18.46 3.96 2.10
C LYS A 203 -19.20 2.75 2.62
N ARG A 204 -20.54 2.73 2.54
CA ARG A 204 -21.34 1.57 2.98
C ARG A 204 -20.96 0.29 2.23
N ARG A 205 -20.70 0.38 0.93
CA ARG A 205 -20.28 -0.78 0.11
C ARG A 205 -18.85 -1.22 0.44
N GLU A 206 -17.93 -0.27 0.65
CA GLU A 206 -16.55 -0.54 1.08
C GLU A 206 -16.51 -1.20 2.47
N ILE A 207 -17.31 -0.69 3.42
CA ILE A 207 -17.49 -1.28 4.76
C ILE A 207 -18.05 -2.70 4.61
N HIS A 208 -19.09 -2.87 3.81
CA HIS A 208 -19.69 -4.18 3.58
C HIS A 208 -18.66 -5.19 3.03
N LEU A 209 -17.87 -4.82 2.02
CA LEU A 209 -16.80 -5.66 1.49
C LEU A 209 -15.79 -6.04 2.57
N CYS A 210 -15.29 -5.06 3.34
CA CYS A 210 -14.29 -5.33 4.38
C CYS A 210 -14.85 -6.24 5.48
N VAL A 211 -16.07 -5.96 5.96
CA VAL A 211 -16.73 -6.76 7.00
C VAL A 211 -17.01 -8.17 6.49
N LYS A 212 -17.47 -8.33 5.23
CA LYS A 212 -17.70 -9.64 4.60
C LYS A 212 -16.42 -10.47 4.61
N ILE A 213 -15.30 -9.92 4.12
CA ILE A 213 -14.01 -10.63 4.13
C ILE A 213 -13.60 -11.01 5.55
N VAL A 214 -13.72 -10.11 6.53
CA VAL A 214 -13.26 -10.40 7.90
C VAL A 214 -14.17 -11.43 8.59
N ARG A 215 -15.49 -11.37 8.37
CA ARG A 215 -16.46 -12.25 9.05
C ARG A 215 -16.52 -13.64 8.42
N GLU A 216 -16.49 -13.72 7.10
CA GLU A 216 -16.61 -14.98 6.38
C GLU A 216 -15.25 -15.64 6.18
N GLU A 217 -14.19 -14.85 5.95
CA GLU A 217 -12.87 -15.34 5.52
C GLU A 217 -11.73 -14.80 6.39
N PHE A 218 -11.89 -14.86 7.72
CA PHE A 218 -10.94 -14.31 8.70
C PHE A 218 -9.49 -14.81 8.52
N HIS A 219 -9.32 -16.02 7.98
CA HIS A 219 -8.00 -16.59 7.67
C HIS A 219 -7.19 -15.73 6.68
N LEU A 220 -7.86 -14.94 5.82
CA LEU A 220 -7.22 -13.96 4.94
C LEU A 220 -6.65 -12.77 5.71
N CYS A 221 -7.29 -12.36 6.81
CA CYS A 221 -6.79 -11.31 7.69
C CYS A 221 -5.50 -11.74 8.39
N LEU A 222 -5.40 -13.02 8.77
CA LEU A 222 -4.18 -13.59 9.33
C LEU A 222 -3.01 -13.53 8.35
N LYS A 223 -3.25 -13.65 7.04
CA LYS A 223 -2.22 -13.50 5.99
C LYS A 223 -1.70 -12.06 5.86
N ILE A 224 -2.49 -11.06 6.25
CA ILE A 224 -2.04 -9.66 6.31
C ILE A 224 -1.06 -9.48 7.47
N GLY A 225 -1.34 -10.07 8.63
CA GLY A 225 -0.52 -9.93 9.82
C GLY A 225 -0.79 -8.63 10.58
N ARG A 226 0.19 -8.18 11.37
CA ARG A 226 0.01 -7.11 12.37
C ARG A 226 -0.58 -5.81 11.83
N ASP A 227 -0.26 -5.38 10.60
CA ASP A 227 -0.80 -4.14 10.04
C ASP A 227 -2.33 -4.19 9.85
N PHE A 228 -2.95 -5.37 9.80
CA PHE A 228 -4.41 -5.49 9.82
C PHE A 228 -5.01 -4.83 11.07
N ILE A 229 -4.41 -5.06 12.24
CA ILE A 229 -4.89 -4.46 13.50
C ILE A 229 -4.66 -2.95 13.49
N ARG A 230 -3.52 -2.48 13.00
CA ARG A 230 -3.25 -1.04 12.84
C ARG A 230 -4.32 -0.34 12.00
N LEU A 231 -4.67 -0.93 10.85
CA LEU A 231 -5.68 -0.37 9.95
C LEU A 231 -7.10 -0.42 10.55
N LEU A 232 -7.45 -1.49 11.27
CA LEU A 232 -8.72 -1.55 11.99
C LEU A 232 -8.81 -0.51 13.11
N GLN A 233 -7.71 -0.27 13.83
CA GLN A 233 -7.66 0.73 14.90
C GLN A 233 -7.93 2.15 14.37
N ASP A 234 -7.42 2.49 13.18
CA ASP A 234 -7.72 3.76 12.50
C ASP A 234 -9.24 3.96 12.26
N LEU A 235 -9.99 2.85 12.18
CA LEU A 235 -11.42 2.79 11.90
C LEU A 235 -12.28 2.46 13.12
N ALA A 236 -11.72 2.42 14.33
CA ALA A 236 -12.44 2.02 15.55
C ALA A 236 -13.62 2.95 15.94
N HIS A 237 -13.74 4.11 15.29
CA HIS A 237 -14.88 5.03 15.43
C HIS A 237 -16.11 4.60 14.62
N VAL A 238 -15.93 3.74 13.62
CA VAL A 238 -17.01 3.17 12.80
C VAL A 238 -17.59 1.94 13.52
N PRO A 239 -18.92 1.85 13.74
CA PRO A 239 -19.53 0.79 14.54
C PRO A 239 -19.15 -0.64 14.14
N GLU A 240 -19.12 -0.92 12.84
CA GLU A 240 -18.83 -2.25 12.29
C GLU A 240 -17.39 -2.69 12.60
N PHE A 241 -16.42 -1.79 12.41
CA PHE A 241 -15.01 -2.08 12.69
C PHE A 241 -14.72 -2.11 14.20
N LYS A 242 -15.43 -1.30 14.99
CA LYS A 242 -15.39 -1.39 16.46
C LYS A 242 -15.86 -2.76 16.95
N ALA A 243 -16.97 -3.27 16.42
CA ALA A 243 -17.48 -4.60 16.75
C ALA A 243 -16.48 -5.70 16.34
N LEU A 244 -15.86 -5.58 15.16
CA LEU A 244 -14.80 -6.50 14.73
C LEU A 244 -13.60 -6.50 15.68
N LEU A 245 -13.10 -5.34 16.08
CA LEU A 245 -12.00 -5.24 17.05
C LEU A 245 -12.37 -5.85 18.40
N GLN A 246 -13.61 -5.64 18.88
CA GLN A 246 -14.09 -6.24 20.11
C GLN A 246 -14.13 -7.77 20.01
N ASP A 247 -14.62 -8.33 18.91
CA ASP A 247 -14.64 -9.78 18.70
C ASP A 247 -13.22 -10.35 18.58
N ILE A 248 -12.31 -9.68 17.88
CA ILE A 248 -10.90 -10.10 17.76
C ILE A 248 -10.23 -10.20 19.13
N VAL A 249 -10.50 -9.26 20.03
CA VAL A 249 -9.83 -9.17 21.33
C VAL A 249 -10.52 -10.01 22.41
N PHE A 250 -11.86 -10.03 22.43
CA PHE A 250 -12.65 -10.59 23.54
C PHE A 250 -13.47 -11.82 23.17
N ASN A 251 -13.75 -12.06 21.89
CA ASN A 251 -14.55 -13.20 21.44
C ASN A 251 -14.02 -13.84 20.13
N PRO A 252 -12.74 -14.29 20.10
CA PRO A 252 -12.10 -14.77 18.88
C PRO A 252 -12.76 -16.03 18.30
N SER A 253 -13.55 -16.74 19.10
CA SER A 253 -14.28 -17.95 18.68
C SER A 253 -15.28 -17.71 17.55
N VAL A 254 -15.82 -16.49 17.42
CA VAL A 254 -16.82 -16.12 16.39
C VAL A 254 -16.28 -16.28 14.97
N PHE A 255 -14.96 -16.19 14.78
CA PHE A 255 -14.35 -16.32 13.46
C PHE A 255 -14.16 -17.77 12.99
N ASN A 256 -14.42 -18.77 13.84
CA ASN A 256 -14.33 -20.19 13.52
C ASN A 256 -12.99 -20.64 12.89
N VAL A 257 -11.89 -19.92 13.15
CA VAL A 257 -10.55 -20.29 12.65
C VAL A 257 -9.83 -21.17 13.66
N VAL A 258 -9.50 -22.40 13.23
CA VAL A 258 -8.78 -23.37 14.05
C VAL A 258 -7.44 -22.79 14.52
N GLY A 259 -7.23 -22.79 15.83
CA GLY A 259 -5.98 -22.33 16.45
C GLY A 259 -5.89 -20.83 16.70
N PHE A 260 -6.83 -20.01 16.22
CA PHE A 260 -6.91 -18.59 16.59
C PHE A 260 -7.59 -18.44 17.96
N LYS A 261 -6.83 -17.96 18.94
CA LYS A 261 -7.25 -17.82 20.34
C LYS A 261 -7.04 -16.41 20.88
N ASP A 262 -6.10 -15.66 20.30
CA ASP A 262 -5.68 -14.39 20.86
C ASP A 262 -5.09 -13.46 19.80
N VAL A 263 -5.37 -12.15 19.89
CA VAL A 263 -4.83 -11.13 18.97
C VAL A 263 -3.29 -11.07 18.96
N SER A 264 -2.60 -11.52 20.02
CA SER A 264 -1.15 -11.73 20.03
C SER A 264 -0.65 -12.56 18.85
N GLN A 265 -1.44 -13.52 18.36
CA GLN A 265 -1.06 -14.32 17.20
C GLN A 265 -0.99 -13.48 15.91
N ILE A 266 -1.89 -12.50 15.77
CA ILE A 266 -1.86 -11.54 14.66
C ILE A 266 -0.70 -10.56 14.85
N TYR A 267 -0.51 -10.05 16.06
CA TYR A 267 0.61 -9.17 16.39
C TYR A 267 1.97 -9.79 16.06
N CYS A 268 2.17 -11.07 16.40
CA CYS A 268 3.41 -11.78 16.09
C CYS A 268 3.53 -12.18 14.61
N THR A 269 2.48 -12.05 13.80
CA THR A 269 2.55 -12.33 12.37
C THR A 269 3.04 -11.09 11.61
N ARG A 270 4.19 -11.22 10.95
CA ARG A 270 4.79 -10.14 10.16
C ARG A 270 3.91 -9.82 8.94
N THR A 271 3.71 -8.52 8.70
CA THR A 271 3.09 -8.04 7.45
C THR A 271 4.04 -8.19 6.27
N SER A 272 3.58 -8.86 5.22
CA SER A 272 4.33 -8.95 3.95
C SER A 272 4.47 -7.57 3.29
N SER A 273 5.65 -7.30 2.71
CA SER A 273 5.97 -6.03 2.04
C SER A 273 5.02 -5.69 0.89
N ARG A 274 4.36 -6.71 0.29
CA ARG A 274 3.36 -6.53 -0.76
C ARG A 274 2.22 -5.62 -0.35
N TYR A 275 1.82 -5.65 0.93
CA TYR A 275 0.72 -4.84 1.43
C TYR A 275 1.12 -3.36 1.56
N SER A 276 2.37 -3.08 1.96
CA SER A 276 2.88 -1.71 2.01
C SER A 276 2.90 -1.04 0.63
N LEU A 277 3.10 -1.82 -0.45
CA LEU A 277 3.05 -1.33 -1.83
C LEU A 277 1.64 -0.97 -2.31
N LEU A 278 0.58 -1.51 -1.69
CA LEU A 278 -0.81 -1.22 -2.09
C LEU A 278 -1.21 0.24 -1.88
N ARG A 279 -0.50 0.95 -1.02
CA ARG A 279 -0.75 2.38 -0.70
C ARG A 279 0.31 3.32 -1.28
N ILE A 280 1.27 2.76 -2.02
CA ILE A 280 2.29 3.51 -2.74
C ILE A 280 2.05 3.31 -4.24
N SER A 281 1.59 4.36 -4.89
CA SER A 281 1.44 4.40 -6.34
C SER A 281 2.78 4.11 -7.03
N PRO A 282 2.76 3.54 -8.26
CA PRO A 282 3.98 3.22 -8.99
C PRO A 282 4.94 4.42 -9.14
N GLU A 283 4.39 5.63 -9.32
CA GLU A 283 5.19 6.84 -9.43
C GLU A 283 5.86 7.23 -8.10
N MET A 284 5.12 7.16 -6.99
CA MET A 284 5.71 7.41 -5.67
C MET A 284 6.81 6.42 -5.36
N GLU A 285 6.59 5.13 -5.65
CA GLU A 285 7.60 4.09 -5.46
C GLU A 285 8.87 4.42 -6.25
N THR A 286 8.72 4.79 -7.53
CA THR A 286 9.86 5.16 -8.39
C THR A 286 10.67 6.31 -7.81
N GLN A 287 10.00 7.39 -7.40
CA GLN A 287 10.68 8.56 -6.84
C GLN A 287 11.31 8.30 -5.47
N LEU A 288 10.64 7.52 -4.60
CA LEU A 288 11.17 7.15 -3.29
C LEU A 288 12.37 6.21 -3.41
N ARG A 289 12.32 5.24 -4.33
CA ARG A 289 13.46 4.35 -4.59
C ARG A 289 14.65 5.15 -5.12
N PHE A 290 14.43 5.99 -6.13
CA PHE A 290 15.49 6.86 -6.67
C PHE A 290 16.16 7.72 -5.59
N LEU A 291 15.38 8.31 -4.68
CA LEU A 291 15.89 9.04 -3.52
C LEU A 291 16.82 8.20 -2.62
N LEU A 292 16.54 6.90 -2.49
CA LEU A 292 17.22 5.98 -1.57
C LEU A 292 18.26 5.08 -2.23
N THR A 293 18.37 5.10 -3.57
CA THR A 293 19.33 4.28 -4.32
C THR A 293 20.35 5.08 -5.12
N ASP A 294 19.99 6.27 -5.58
CA ASP A 294 20.80 7.02 -6.57
C ASP A 294 21.25 8.39 -6.05
N ILE A 295 20.58 8.93 -5.03
CA ILE A 295 20.86 10.28 -4.53
C ILE A 295 21.79 10.24 -3.33
N LYS A 296 22.91 10.96 -3.43
CA LYS A 296 23.88 11.13 -2.35
C LYS A 296 23.34 12.03 -1.22
N LEU A 297 23.73 11.72 0.01
CA LEU A 297 23.50 12.57 1.17
C LEU A 297 24.11 13.98 0.92
N GLY A 298 23.33 15.03 1.20
CA GLY A 298 23.67 16.41 0.85
C GLY A 298 23.07 16.90 -0.46
N HIS A 299 22.70 16.01 -1.39
CA HIS A 299 22.11 16.37 -2.68
C HIS A 299 20.58 16.12 -2.77
N HIS A 300 19.97 15.62 -1.69
CA HIS A 300 18.56 15.21 -1.65
C HIS A 300 17.54 16.36 -1.57
N ARG A 301 17.93 17.58 -1.15
CA ARG A 301 16.99 18.66 -0.82
C ARG A 301 16.02 19.02 -1.95
N ARG A 302 16.52 19.08 -3.19
CA ARG A 302 15.69 19.42 -4.35
C ARG A 302 14.69 18.30 -4.68
N HIS A 303 15.13 17.06 -4.59
CA HIS A 303 14.30 15.88 -4.83
C HIS A 303 13.21 15.73 -3.77
N GLN A 304 13.54 15.97 -2.50
CA GLN A 304 12.57 16.07 -1.40
C GLN A 304 11.50 17.15 -1.68
N LEU A 305 11.92 18.35 -2.10
CA LEU A 305 10.99 19.43 -2.42
C LEU A 305 10.07 19.06 -3.59
N TRP A 306 10.61 18.45 -4.65
CA TRP A 306 9.81 17.96 -5.77
C TRP A 306 8.80 16.91 -5.34
N PHE A 307 9.23 15.93 -4.54
CA PHE A 307 8.35 14.90 -4.01
C PHE A 307 7.24 15.51 -3.15
N ALA A 308 7.59 16.39 -2.21
CA ALA A 308 6.62 17.04 -1.33
C ALA A 308 5.63 17.92 -2.10
N ASN A 309 6.12 18.72 -3.05
CA ASN A 309 5.25 19.56 -3.89
C ASN A 309 4.23 18.72 -4.67
N LYS A 310 4.64 17.53 -5.11
CA LYS A 310 3.79 16.64 -5.89
C LYS A 310 2.81 15.83 -5.03
N PHE A 311 3.26 15.29 -3.90
CA PHE A 311 2.50 14.28 -3.16
C PHE A 311 2.05 14.71 -1.76
N LEU A 312 2.69 15.71 -1.13
CA LEU A 312 2.47 16.07 0.29
C LEU A 312 2.00 17.51 0.51
N ASN A 313 1.84 18.32 -0.55
CA ASN A 313 1.57 19.75 -0.40
C ASN A 313 0.15 20.04 0.10
N GLU A 314 -0.84 19.24 -0.30
CA GLU A 314 -2.22 19.38 0.15
C GLU A 314 -2.38 18.99 1.63
N ARG A 315 -3.29 19.68 2.35
CA ARG A 315 -3.47 19.50 3.81
C ARG A 315 -3.81 18.06 4.21
N ASP A 316 -4.64 17.38 3.42
CA ASP A 316 -5.11 16.02 3.73
C ASP A 316 -4.06 14.94 3.43
N LYS A 317 -3.03 15.28 2.62
CA LYS A 317 -2.03 14.32 2.15
C LYS A 317 -0.92 14.06 3.16
N GLU A 318 -0.93 14.70 4.33
CA GLU A 318 0.05 14.40 5.38
C GLU A 318 -0.12 12.97 5.95
N PHE A 319 -1.32 12.38 5.90
CA PHE A 319 -1.53 10.99 6.33
C PHE A 319 -0.88 9.96 5.41
N LEU A 320 -0.58 10.32 4.16
CA LEU A 320 0.20 9.48 3.25
C LEU A 320 1.62 9.23 3.79
N ILE A 321 2.14 10.11 4.66
CA ILE A 321 3.43 9.93 5.31
C ILE A 321 3.46 8.62 6.12
N VAL A 322 2.34 8.22 6.72
CA VAL A 322 2.21 6.95 7.46
C VAL A 322 2.51 5.77 6.53
N ASP A 323 1.89 5.76 5.35
CA ASP A 323 2.08 4.70 4.35
C ASP A 323 3.51 4.72 3.77
N ILE A 324 4.07 5.91 3.53
CA ILE A 324 5.46 6.08 3.05
C ILE A 324 6.45 5.54 4.10
N VAL A 325 6.26 5.82 5.39
CA VAL A 325 7.14 5.31 6.44
C VAL A 325 7.04 3.78 6.54
N ARG A 326 5.84 3.18 6.44
CA ARG A 326 5.70 1.72 6.35
C ARG A 326 6.41 1.17 5.11
N PHE A 327 6.32 1.82 3.95
CA PHE A 327 7.06 1.41 2.76
C PHE A 327 8.58 1.44 2.96
N ILE A 328 9.13 2.53 3.51
CA ILE A 328 10.58 2.67 3.76
C ILE A 328 11.08 1.57 4.72
N CYS A 329 10.30 1.26 5.76
CA CYS A 329 10.68 0.25 6.74
C CYS A 329 10.52 -1.18 6.18
N CYS A 330 9.39 -1.47 5.52
CA CYS A 330 8.97 -2.85 5.26
C CYS A 330 9.20 -3.33 3.82
N ALA A 331 9.28 -2.41 2.84
CA ALA A 331 9.32 -2.74 1.40
C ALA A 331 10.56 -2.22 0.66
N HIS A 332 11.35 -1.35 1.29
CA HIS A 332 12.62 -0.87 0.75
C HIS A 332 13.79 -1.27 1.65
N HIS A 333 14.47 -2.37 1.30
CA HIS A 333 15.67 -2.87 1.97
C HIS A 333 16.86 -2.72 1.02
N PRO A 334 17.68 -1.67 1.14
CA PRO A 334 18.85 -1.47 0.29
C PRO A 334 19.85 -2.62 0.47
N PRO A 335 20.60 -2.99 -0.59
CA PRO A 335 21.70 -3.93 -0.47
C PRO A 335 22.89 -3.29 0.27
N ASN A 336 23.83 -4.11 0.75
CA ASN A 336 24.92 -3.67 1.64
C ASN A 336 25.81 -2.59 1.00
N GLU A 337 25.99 -2.63 -0.31
CA GLU A 337 26.77 -1.65 -1.07
C GLU A 337 26.16 -0.24 -0.92
N ILE A 338 24.83 -0.14 -0.94
CA ILE A 338 24.13 1.13 -0.73
C ILE A 338 24.22 1.55 0.73
N ILE A 339 24.03 0.62 1.68
CA ILE A 339 24.09 0.91 3.13
C ILE A 339 25.47 1.47 3.52
N GLN A 340 26.55 0.98 2.92
CA GLN A 340 27.93 1.39 3.22
C GLN A 340 28.41 2.59 2.39
N SER A 341 27.54 3.16 1.53
CA SER A 341 27.87 4.28 0.63
C SER A 341 27.49 5.65 1.23
N ASP A 342 27.66 6.69 0.42
CA ASP A 342 27.19 8.05 0.70
C ASP A 342 25.75 8.33 0.22
N ILE A 343 25.01 7.29 -0.19
CA ILE A 343 23.60 7.42 -0.59
C ILE A 343 22.72 7.86 0.59
N PHE A 344 21.69 8.63 0.27
CA PHE A 344 20.77 9.21 1.23
C PHE A 344 20.05 8.11 2.04
N PRO A 345 20.28 8.03 3.37
CA PRO A 345 19.86 6.87 4.14
C PRO A 345 18.38 6.94 4.54
N ARG A 346 17.77 5.77 4.71
CA ARG A 346 16.36 5.60 5.08
C ARG A 346 15.95 6.39 6.32
N TRP A 347 16.78 6.38 7.36
CA TRP A 347 16.51 7.10 8.61
C TRP A 347 16.43 8.61 8.41
N ALA A 348 17.25 9.17 7.51
CA ALA A 348 17.26 10.61 7.24
C ALA A 348 16.03 11.03 6.43
N LEU A 349 15.56 10.19 5.50
CA LEU A 349 14.31 10.40 4.80
C LEU A 349 13.12 10.40 5.78
N ILE A 350 13.06 9.44 6.71
CA ILE A 350 12.01 9.39 7.75
C ILE A 350 12.08 10.62 8.66
N GLY A 351 13.29 11.05 9.04
CA GLY A 351 13.48 12.27 9.83
C GLY A 351 12.90 13.51 9.13
N TRP A 352 13.13 13.65 7.82
CA TRP A 352 12.51 14.71 7.02
C TRP A 352 10.99 14.57 6.93
N LEU A 353 10.47 13.38 6.68
CA LEU A 353 9.03 13.12 6.61
C LEU A 353 8.30 13.49 7.91
N LEU A 354 8.90 13.23 9.07
CA LEU A 354 8.35 13.67 10.36
C LEU A 354 8.24 15.20 10.46
N THR A 355 9.20 15.95 9.88
CA THR A 355 9.11 17.42 9.80
C THR A 355 8.03 17.93 8.84
N CYS A 356 7.52 17.07 7.94
CA CYS A 356 6.42 17.42 7.04
C CYS A 356 5.04 17.27 7.70
N CYS A 357 4.94 16.64 8.88
CA CYS A 357 3.69 16.51 9.62
C CYS A 357 3.28 17.88 10.20
N ARG A 358 2.05 18.31 9.92
CA ARG A 358 1.53 19.61 10.37
C ARG A 358 0.67 19.45 11.62
N LYS A 359 -0.07 18.35 11.70
CA LYS A 359 -0.93 18.01 12.84
C LYS A 359 -0.25 17.00 13.77
N LYS A 360 -0.32 17.23 15.08
CA LYS A 360 0.31 16.37 16.10
C LYS A 360 -0.16 14.91 16.04
N HIS A 361 -1.45 14.67 15.82
CA HIS A 361 -2.00 13.31 15.73
C HIS A 361 -1.50 12.54 14.49
N VAL A 362 -1.15 13.26 13.42
CA VAL A 362 -0.51 12.66 12.23
C VAL A 362 0.90 12.25 12.57
N GLU A 363 1.66 13.13 13.21
CA GLU A 363 3.00 12.82 13.70
C GLU A 363 3.01 11.59 14.63
N GLU A 364 2.05 11.48 15.55
CA GLU A 364 1.85 10.30 16.41
C GLU A 364 1.54 9.04 15.60
N SER A 365 0.71 9.14 14.55
CA SER A 365 0.42 8.02 13.64
C SER A 365 1.66 7.57 12.86
N VAL A 366 2.50 8.52 12.44
CA VAL A 366 3.77 8.24 11.74
C VAL A 366 4.77 7.59 12.69
N LYS A 367 4.87 8.06 13.95
CA LYS A 367 5.70 7.42 14.98
C LYS A 367 5.23 6.01 15.29
N LEU A 368 3.91 5.77 15.34
CA LEU A 368 3.36 4.43 15.50
C LEU A 368 3.76 3.54 14.32
N ALA A 369 3.63 4.01 13.08
CA ALA A 369 4.07 3.27 11.90
C ALA A 369 5.58 2.94 11.90
N LEU A 370 6.41 3.85 12.41
CA LEU A 370 7.86 3.68 12.55
C LEU A 370 8.21 2.61 13.60
N PHE A 371 7.49 2.59 14.73
CA PHE A 371 7.73 1.65 15.83
C PHE A 371 6.87 0.38 15.76
N TYR A 372 5.99 0.23 14.76
CA TYR A 372 5.01 -0.85 14.75
C TYR A 372 5.66 -2.24 14.75
N ASP A 373 6.74 -2.39 13.97
CA ASP A 373 7.49 -3.66 13.92
C ASP A 373 8.36 -3.90 15.15
N TRP A 374 8.60 -2.87 15.98
CA TRP A 374 9.33 -3.01 17.25
C TRP A 374 8.48 -3.65 18.33
N LEU A 375 7.19 -3.30 18.40
CA LEU A 375 6.30 -3.73 19.49
C LEU A 375 6.24 -5.25 19.61
N PHE A 376 6.25 -5.97 18.49
CA PHE A 376 6.07 -7.42 18.45
C PHE A 376 7.23 -8.12 17.74
N PHE A 377 8.42 -7.52 17.81
CA PHE A 377 9.59 -8.00 17.09
C PHE A 377 9.99 -9.42 17.50
N ASP A 378 10.11 -10.31 16.52
CA ASP A 378 10.69 -11.64 16.67
C ASP A 378 11.76 -11.86 15.58
N GLU A 379 13.02 -12.02 15.97
CA GLU A 379 14.15 -12.22 15.04
C GLU A 379 13.96 -13.42 14.10
N ARG A 380 13.14 -14.41 14.48
CA ARG A 380 12.86 -15.58 13.62
C ARG A 380 12.02 -15.23 12.39
N MET A 381 11.19 -14.20 12.50
CA MET A 381 10.18 -13.84 11.49
C MET A 381 10.43 -12.46 10.89
N ASP A 382 10.93 -11.54 11.70
CA ASP A 382 11.08 -10.13 11.39
C ASP A 382 12.48 -9.80 10.88
N SER A 383 12.55 -8.84 9.96
CA SER A 383 13.81 -8.34 9.42
C SER A 383 14.35 -7.21 10.28
N ILE A 384 15.66 -7.23 10.55
CA ILE A 384 16.35 -6.09 11.17
C ILE A 384 16.14 -4.78 10.38
N MET A 385 15.95 -4.89 9.06
CA MET A 385 15.72 -3.76 8.18
C MET A 385 14.40 -3.02 8.46
N ASN A 386 13.44 -3.67 9.14
CA ASN A 386 12.17 -3.04 9.54
C ASN A 386 12.34 -2.13 10.76
N ILE A 387 13.30 -2.42 11.62
CA ILE A 387 13.48 -1.74 12.91
C ILE A 387 14.68 -0.78 12.92
N GLU A 388 15.70 -1.00 12.07
CA GLU A 388 16.88 -0.13 12.02
C GLU A 388 16.61 1.37 11.79
N PRO A 389 15.61 1.79 10.96
CA PRO A 389 15.53 3.21 10.62
C PRO A 389 15.18 4.07 11.84
N ALA A 390 14.38 3.54 12.76
CA ALA A 390 13.98 4.25 13.96
C ALA A 390 15.17 4.50 14.91
N ILE A 391 16.00 3.48 15.16
CA ILE A 391 17.16 3.63 16.04
C ILE A 391 18.23 4.52 15.42
N LEU A 392 18.49 4.38 14.12
CA LEU A 392 19.47 5.21 13.42
C LEU A 392 19.02 6.67 13.41
N LEU A 393 17.73 6.94 13.20
CA LEU A 393 17.19 8.29 13.30
C LEU A 393 17.40 8.89 14.70
N MET A 394 17.09 8.12 15.76
CA MET A 394 17.31 8.54 17.14
C MET A 394 18.80 8.84 17.43
N VAL A 395 19.71 7.95 17.04
CA VAL A 395 21.14 8.09 17.32
C VAL A 395 21.78 9.22 16.52
N HIS A 396 21.51 9.30 15.21
CA HIS A 396 22.09 10.34 14.36
C HIS A 396 21.50 11.73 14.61
N SER A 397 20.35 11.80 15.27
CA SER A 397 19.73 13.07 15.68
C SER A 397 20.32 13.63 16.97
N VAL A 398 20.99 12.84 17.82
CA VAL A 398 21.56 13.31 19.10
C VAL A 398 22.45 14.57 18.95
N PRO A 399 23.39 14.65 17.99
CA PRO A 399 24.33 15.78 17.95
C PRO A 399 23.71 17.12 17.53
N LYS A 400 22.63 17.13 16.74
CA LYS A 400 22.09 18.34 16.11
C LYS A 400 20.57 18.54 16.27
N PHE A 401 19.83 17.46 16.47
CA PHE A 401 18.37 17.43 16.47
C PHE A 401 17.83 16.63 17.67
N ILE A 402 18.38 16.86 18.87
CA ILE A 402 18.07 16.08 20.08
C ILE A 402 16.56 15.99 20.39
N ASN A 403 15.77 17.00 20.02
CA ASN A 403 14.31 17.00 20.17
C ASN A 403 13.64 15.86 19.39
N MET A 404 14.18 15.46 18.24
CA MET A 404 13.71 14.29 17.50
C MET A 404 13.92 13.01 18.32
N THR A 405 15.12 12.84 18.90
CA THR A 405 15.44 11.70 19.77
C THR A 405 14.54 11.67 21.01
N HIS A 406 14.30 12.83 21.65
CA HIS A 406 13.37 12.94 22.77
C HIS A 406 11.96 12.48 22.37
N ALA A 407 11.41 13.06 21.31
CA ALA A 407 10.04 12.79 20.87
C ALA A 407 9.82 11.32 20.47
N LEU A 408 10.82 10.68 19.85
CA LEU A 408 10.76 9.28 19.45
C LEU A 408 10.88 8.33 20.64
N LEU A 409 11.83 8.59 21.55
CA LEU A 409 12.04 7.74 22.73
C LEU A 409 10.88 7.84 23.72
N GLU A 410 10.36 9.06 23.94
CA GLU A 410 9.16 9.28 24.75
C GLU A 410 7.97 8.50 24.19
N PHE A 411 7.74 8.58 22.87
CA PHE A 411 6.65 7.88 22.22
C PHE A 411 6.81 6.35 22.31
N LEU A 412 8.01 5.81 22.10
CA LEU A 412 8.27 4.37 22.23
C LEU A 412 7.97 3.87 23.65
N LEU A 413 8.43 4.59 24.67
CA LEU A 413 8.15 4.23 26.07
C LEU A 413 6.64 4.31 26.37
N HIS A 414 5.95 5.31 25.84
CA HIS A 414 4.50 5.40 25.94
C HIS A 414 3.79 4.19 25.30
N LEU A 415 4.20 3.77 24.10
CA LEU A 415 3.63 2.60 23.43
C LEU A 415 3.82 1.32 24.24
N VAL A 416 5.00 1.11 24.84
CA VAL A 416 5.28 -0.06 25.67
C VAL A 416 4.27 -0.20 26.81
N ASP A 417 3.89 0.91 27.44
CA ASP A 417 3.00 0.87 28.60
C ASP A 417 1.50 0.96 28.23
N ARG A 418 1.16 1.48 27.05
CA ARG A 418 -0.23 1.88 26.73
C ARG A 418 -0.82 1.29 25.47
N TYR A 419 -0.04 0.66 24.58
CA TYR A 419 -0.57 0.16 23.30
C TYR A 419 -1.59 -0.98 23.49
N ASP A 420 -1.21 -2.04 24.21
CA ASP A 420 -2.12 -3.08 24.70
C ASP A 420 -1.71 -3.50 26.11
N VAL A 421 -2.44 -3.00 27.10
CA VAL A 421 -2.17 -3.24 28.52
C VAL A 421 -2.25 -4.72 28.88
N GLY A 422 -3.16 -5.48 28.24
CA GLY A 422 -3.32 -6.91 28.49
C GLY A 422 -2.17 -7.75 27.96
N ARG A 423 -1.41 -7.22 26.99
CA ARG A 423 -0.29 -7.90 26.32
C ARG A 423 1.04 -7.16 26.48
N ARG A 424 1.16 -6.33 27.52
CA ARG A 424 2.36 -5.54 27.83
C ARG A 424 3.63 -6.41 27.87
N SER A 425 3.57 -7.62 28.41
CA SER A 425 4.72 -8.54 28.46
C SER A 425 5.26 -8.90 27.07
N VAL A 426 4.36 -9.11 26.10
CA VAL A 426 4.73 -9.36 24.70
C VAL A 426 5.41 -8.14 24.10
N ILE A 427 4.89 -6.94 24.41
CA ILE A 427 5.44 -5.68 23.89
C ILE A 427 6.83 -5.39 24.45
N VAL A 428 6.99 -5.51 25.77
CA VAL A 428 8.30 -5.37 26.44
C VAL A 428 9.32 -6.32 25.85
N LYS A 429 8.94 -7.59 25.64
CA LYS A 429 9.80 -8.59 25.00
C LYS A 429 10.19 -8.17 23.58
N GLY A 430 9.23 -7.81 22.72
CA GLY A 430 9.49 -7.38 21.35
C GLY A 430 10.48 -6.21 21.28
N VAL A 431 10.19 -5.13 22.00
CA VAL A 431 11.05 -3.93 22.00
C VAL A 431 12.45 -4.23 22.55
N SER A 432 12.54 -5.04 23.62
CA SER A 432 13.83 -5.44 24.20
C SER A 432 14.65 -6.29 23.24
N SER A 433 14.02 -7.27 22.58
CA SER A 433 14.67 -8.12 21.56
C SER A 433 15.14 -7.29 20.35
N ALA A 434 14.35 -6.31 19.92
CA ALA A 434 14.75 -5.38 18.86
C ALA A 434 16.04 -4.63 19.23
N PHE A 435 16.10 -4.01 20.41
CA PHE A 435 17.31 -3.33 20.89
C PHE A 435 18.53 -4.26 20.97
N GLN A 436 18.36 -5.46 21.54
CA GLN A 436 19.44 -6.44 21.66
C GLN A 436 19.99 -6.86 20.29
N LEU A 437 19.10 -7.13 19.33
CA LEU A 437 19.50 -7.49 17.96
C LEU A 437 20.27 -6.36 17.27
N LEU A 438 19.77 -5.12 17.36
CA LEU A 438 20.37 -3.94 16.72
C LEU A 438 21.79 -3.69 17.21
N VAL A 439 22.06 -3.91 18.50
CA VAL A 439 23.42 -3.85 19.06
C VAL A 439 24.25 -5.06 18.59
N ARG A 440 23.71 -6.28 18.70
CA ARG A 440 24.42 -7.51 18.36
C ARG A 440 24.86 -7.56 16.89
N LYS A 441 24.04 -7.02 15.98
CA LYS A 441 24.34 -6.93 14.54
C LYS A 441 25.14 -5.67 14.16
N GLY A 442 25.48 -4.82 15.14
CA GLY A 442 26.33 -3.65 14.91
C GLY A 442 25.66 -2.48 14.19
N VAL A 443 24.32 -2.48 14.06
CA VAL A 443 23.58 -1.31 13.52
C VAL A 443 23.85 -0.08 14.37
N VAL A 444 23.90 -0.27 15.69
CA VAL A 444 24.45 0.70 16.64
C VAL A 444 25.51 0.05 17.49
N ARG A 445 26.65 0.72 17.68
CA ARG A 445 27.78 0.17 18.45
C ARG A 445 27.43 -0.07 19.92
N SER A 446 26.63 0.80 20.51
CA SER A 446 26.22 0.73 21.91
C SER A 446 25.00 1.61 22.15
N LEU A 447 24.13 1.21 23.08
CA LEU A 447 23.02 2.03 23.56
C LEU A 447 23.46 3.15 24.51
N ASN A 448 24.74 3.22 24.90
CA ASN A 448 25.29 4.30 25.72
C ASN A 448 25.07 5.69 25.11
N VAL A 449 25.01 5.78 23.78
CA VAL A 449 24.68 7.01 23.07
C VAL A 449 23.28 7.55 23.41
N LEU A 450 22.40 6.70 23.94
CA LEU A 450 21.08 7.08 24.46
C LEU A 450 21.05 7.03 26.00
N THR A 451 21.48 5.92 26.62
CA THR A 451 21.34 5.71 28.07
C THR A 451 22.25 6.61 28.92
N SER A 452 23.33 7.13 28.33
CA SER A 452 24.33 7.96 29.02
C SER A 452 24.46 9.37 28.43
N CYS A 453 23.62 9.73 27.46
CA CYS A 453 23.66 11.06 26.84
C CYS A 453 23.20 12.13 27.82
N SER A 454 24.09 13.05 28.23
CA SER A 454 23.77 14.13 29.16
C SER A 454 22.66 15.06 28.67
N ALA A 455 22.58 15.27 27.34
CA ALA A 455 21.57 16.11 26.69
C ALA A 455 20.17 15.48 26.67
N LEU A 456 20.04 14.16 26.89
CA LEU A 456 18.74 13.50 26.98
C LEU A 456 18.10 13.70 28.35
N ASN A 457 16.77 13.90 28.37
CA ASN A 457 15.99 14.00 29.60
C ASN A 457 16.27 12.79 30.52
N PRO A 458 16.61 13.01 31.81
CA PRO A 458 16.93 11.95 32.75
C PRO A 458 15.85 10.86 32.88
N GLY A 459 14.56 11.24 32.85
CA GLY A 459 13.44 10.30 32.93
C GLY A 459 13.37 9.35 31.75
N LEU A 460 13.66 9.84 30.53
CA LEU A 460 13.70 9.00 29.34
C LEU A 460 14.88 8.02 29.36
N ARG A 461 16.05 8.47 29.86
CA ARG A 461 17.21 7.58 30.04
C ARG A 461 16.91 6.47 31.03
N GLU A 462 16.27 6.82 32.15
CA GLU A 462 15.92 5.84 33.19
C GLU A 462 14.83 4.87 32.72
N GLY A 463 13.82 5.38 32.00
CA GLY A 463 12.80 4.55 31.36
C GLY A 463 13.40 3.53 30.38
N LEU A 464 14.34 3.98 29.54
CA LEU A 464 15.05 3.08 28.62
C LEU A 464 15.88 2.02 29.36
N LYS A 465 16.62 2.41 30.41
CA LYS A 465 17.40 1.46 31.22
C LYS A 465 16.51 0.39 31.87
N ARG A 466 15.36 0.80 32.40
CA ARG A 466 14.37 -0.11 32.99
C ARG A 466 13.84 -1.08 31.96
N LEU A 467 13.39 -0.59 30.80
CA LEU A 467 12.91 -1.42 29.70
C LEU A 467 13.92 -2.50 29.29
N LEU A 468 15.18 -2.12 29.13
CA LEU A 468 16.27 -3.04 28.77
C LEU A 468 16.61 -4.04 29.86
N SER A 469 16.28 -3.74 31.12
CA SER A 469 16.48 -4.63 32.27
C SER A 469 15.32 -5.63 32.39
N ASP A 470 14.08 -5.17 32.26
CA ASP A 470 12.88 -5.99 32.29
C ASP A 470 12.91 -7.06 31.18
N GLY A 471 13.41 -6.70 29.99
CA GLY A 471 13.59 -7.63 28.87
C GLY A 471 14.56 -8.77 29.11
N LYS A 472 15.49 -8.67 30.08
CA LYS A 472 16.44 -9.75 30.42
C LYS A 472 15.86 -10.80 31.36
N VAL A 473 14.83 -10.46 32.13
CA VAL A 473 14.23 -11.36 33.13
C VAL A 473 13.31 -12.39 32.46
N GLY A 474 12.65 -12.01 31.35
CA GLY A 474 11.74 -12.87 30.59
C GLY A 474 12.38 -13.79 29.54
N SER A 475 13.71 -13.84 29.47
CA SER A 475 14.49 -14.73 28.57
C SER A 475 15.15 -15.91 29.29
N SER A 476 14.77 -16.14 30.56
CA SER A 476 15.23 -17.26 31.40
C SER A 476 14.30 -18.45 31.27
#